data_AF-A0A1G8M6S7-F1
#
_entry.id   AF-A0A1G8M6S7-F1
#
_cell.length_a   1.000
_cell.length_b   1.000
_cell.length_c   1.000
_cell.angle_alpha   90.00
_cell.angle_beta   90.00
_cell.angle_gamma   90.00
#
_symmetry.space_group_name_H-M   'P 1'
#
loop_
_entity.id
_entity.type
_entity.pdbx_description
1 polymer ?
#
loop_
_entity_poly.entity_id
_entity_poly.type
_entity_poly.pdbx_seq_one_letter_code
_entity_poly.pdbx_strand_id
1 'polypeptide(L)'
;MIYPKKINDYKKTELKLGIKSSLPKVKPLLSLIYVLWKINDEKAELYYSQEAADNKIALKDELKEQIKEYFSAELEETDLDENKFNNILDYNNLVRSQIEHLIVGLELIWKIVIIDFENDKLADSAEREGGDRYKKVLRFTKVIDQLDLLISLKEQDFKKVLFTWLTEEKLQYDASFEKKLIKAFTHLSEETVYRVQINDDDDIKFFQSGIYTQLINGETNVNITGEVEPKGPLRVLRNILSQNLNFYIKRQDNEAIVNDGVDIEELKQYTERINNYLPLTNITIDVLDQDPQRENSDIQKLDTIDKPYNRIIYGAPGTGKSHLLNIDKEQFGENFERVTFHPNYSYAQFVGSYKPIPIYKEHGKSERYSRTPYSVEDVININDEEYEELYPIINEPSVTYEYIAGPFLRILTKALKYEEENYLLIIEEINRSNVAAVFGDMFQILDRDDDGFSDYSISIPYEMEMYLRMNGIDIDHLYLPNNLYIWATMNSADQGVFPLDTAFKRRWEFEYIDINSGDEWLDNKLVQNG
;
A
#
# COMPACT_ATOMS: atom_id res chain seq x y z
N MET A 1 13.80 -5.03 -36.93
CA MET A 1 14.28 -5.41 -35.58
C MET A 1 13.09 -6.00 -34.83
N ILE A 2 13.30 -7.05 -34.06
CA ILE A 2 12.27 -7.62 -33.18
C ILE A 2 12.43 -6.92 -31.82
N TYR A 3 11.37 -6.25 -31.36
CA TYR A 3 11.34 -5.59 -30.06
C TYR A 3 10.70 -6.50 -29.01
N PRO A 4 10.99 -6.30 -27.70
CA PRO A 4 10.27 -6.98 -26.63
C PRO A 4 8.76 -6.74 -26.70
N LYS A 5 7.96 -7.69 -26.18
CA LYS A 5 6.52 -7.50 -26.02
C LYS A 5 6.26 -6.40 -24.98
N LYS A 6 5.21 -5.61 -25.20
CA LYS A 6 4.70 -4.69 -24.17
C LYS A 6 4.35 -5.50 -22.91
N ILE A 7 4.51 -4.87 -21.75
CA ILE A 7 4.09 -5.43 -20.46
C ILE A 7 2.58 -5.71 -20.54
N ASN A 8 2.17 -6.91 -20.13
CA ASN A 8 0.76 -7.25 -19.99
C ASN A 8 0.21 -6.60 -18.72
N ASP A 9 -1.02 -6.12 -18.77
CA ASP A 9 -1.75 -5.71 -17.58
C ASP A 9 -2.11 -6.97 -16.78
N TYR A 10 -1.51 -7.13 -15.60
CA TYR A 10 -1.75 -8.27 -14.71
C TYR A 10 -2.76 -7.86 -13.64
N LYS A 11 -3.79 -8.68 -13.42
CA LYS A 11 -4.77 -8.43 -12.34
C LYS A 11 -4.06 -8.39 -10.98
N LYS A 12 -4.39 -7.39 -10.15
CA LYS A 12 -3.95 -7.31 -8.75
C LYS A 12 -4.49 -8.51 -7.95
N THR A 13 -3.66 -9.09 -7.10
CA THR A 13 -4.03 -10.20 -6.21
C THR A 13 -4.88 -9.70 -5.04
N GLU A 14 -6.05 -10.30 -4.81
CA GLU A 14 -6.89 -10.00 -3.64
C GLU A 14 -6.31 -10.59 -2.35
N LEU A 15 -6.23 -9.81 -1.26
CA LEU A 15 -5.61 -10.25 0.00
C LEU A 15 -6.46 -11.24 0.84
N LYS A 16 -7.74 -11.44 0.50
CA LYS A 16 -8.67 -12.38 1.16
C LYS A 16 -8.71 -12.31 2.70
N LEU A 17 -8.54 -11.10 3.27
CA LEU A 17 -8.43 -10.87 4.72
C LEU A 17 -9.70 -11.27 5.52
N GLY A 18 -10.87 -11.28 4.90
CA GLY A 18 -12.16 -11.57 5.55
C GLY A 18 -12.63 -13.04 5.49
N ILE A 19 -11.94 -13.93 4.78
CA ILE A 19 -12.40 -15.32 4.56
C ILE A 19 -12.00 -16.20 5.74
N LYS A 20 -12.88 -17.09 6.21
CA LYS A 20 -12.55 -18.06 7.28
C LYS A 20 -11.65 -19.18 6.74
N SER A 21 -10.39 -18.88 6.42
CA SER A 21 -9.47 -19.81 5.80
C SER A 21 -8.68 -20.62 6.80
N SER A 22 -8.93 -21.93 6.89
CA SER A 22 -8.21 -22.84 7.80
C SER A 22 -7.37 -23.84 7.04
N LEU A 23 -6.05 -23.76 7.20
CA LEU A 23 -5.09 -24.68 6.57
C LEU A 23 -4.23 -25.38 7.65
N PRO A 24 -4.74 -26.44 8.30
CA PRO A 24 -3.94 -27.26 9.21
C PRO A 24 -2.89 -28.07 8.43
N LYS A 25 -2.04 -28.85 9.11
CA LYS A 25 -1.10 -29.81 8.47
C LYS A 25 -0.38 -29.22 7.23
N VAL A 26 0.31 -28.11 7.43
CA VAL A 26 0.94 -27.32 6.35
C VAL A 26 2.16 -28.02 5.79
N LYS A 27 2.97 -28.65 6.65
CA LYS A 27 4.18 -29.38 6.23
C LYS A 27 3.88 -30.48 5.18
N PRO A 28 2.87 -31.36 5.39
CA PRO A 28 2.48 -32.32 4.36
C PRO A 28 2.04 -31.69 3.03
N LEU A 29 1.33 -30.56 3.09
CA LEU A 29 0.87 -29.85 1.90
C LEU A 29 2.06 -29.32 1.08
N LEU A 30 2.98 -28.60 1.73
CA LEU A 30 4.15 -28.01 1.06
C LEU A 30 5.08 -29.08 0.47
N SER A 31 5.27 -30.19 1.21
CA SER A 31 6.03 -31.33 0.70
C SER A 31 5.41 -31.90 -0.57
N LEU A 32 4.09 -32.17 -0.55
CA LEU A 32 3.39 -32.71 -1.71
C LEU A 32 3.45 -31.76 -2.93
N ILE A 33 3.29 -30.45 -2.72
CA ILE A 33 3.36 -29.45 -3.79
C ILE A 33 4.73 -29.48 -4.49
N TYR A 34 5.82 -29.48 -3.72
CA TYR A 34 7.17 -29.53 -4.29
C TYR A 34 7.41 -30.83 -5.06
N VAL A 35 7.03 -31.97 -4.48
CA VAL A 35 7.24 -33.28 -5.12
C VAL A 35 6.42 -33.39 -6.41
N LEU A 36 5.18 -32.92 -6.42
CA LEU A 36 4.32 -32.92 -7.61
C LEU A 36 4.92 -32.09 -8.76
N TRP A 37 5.54 -30.94 -8.46
CA TRP A 37 6.26 -30.18 -9.48
C TRP A 37 7.47 -30.95 -10.01
N LYS A 38 8.25 -31.57 -9.11
CA LYS A 38 9.48 -32.27 -9.46
C LYS A 38 9.21 -33.49 -10.36
N ILE A 39 8.20 -34.29 -10.03
CA ILE A 39 7.81 -35.47 -10.83
C ILE A 39 7.09 -35.08 -12.13
N ASN A 40 6.57 -33.85 -12.24
CA ASN A 40 5.94 -33.33 -13.46
C ASN A 40 6.96 -32.76 -14.47
N ASP A 41 8.24 -33.14 -14.35
CA ASP A 41 9.36 -32.60 -15.14
C ASP A 41 9.47 -31.06 -15.05
N GLU A 42 9.23 -30.49 -13.87
CA GLU A 42 9.38 -29.05 -13.61
C GLU A 42 8.48 -28.16 -14.49
N LYS A 43 7.43 -28.73 -15.09
CA LYS A 43 6.49 -28.00 -15.95
C LYS A 43 5.66 -27.01 -15.13
N ALA A 44 5.33 -25.89 -15.78
CA ALA A 44 4.59 -24.78 -15.16
C ALA A 44 3.13 -25.10 -14.78
N GLU A 45 2.52 -26.18 -15.31
CA GLU A 45 1.12 -26.53 -15.06
C GLU A 45 0.94 -28.04 -14.79
N LEU A 46 0.08 -28.39 -13.82
CA LEU A 46 -0.26 -29.78 -13.47
C LEU A 46 -1.75 -29.94 -13.10
N TYR A 47 -2.42 -30.85 -13.80
CA TYR A 47 -3.76 -31.34 -13.48
C TYR A 47 -3.63 -32.56 -12.56
N TYR A 48 -3.73 -32.36 -11.25
CA TYR A 48 -3.31 -33.36 -10.27
C TYR A 48 -4.43 -34.31 -9.79
N SER A 49 -5.69 -33.94 -9.98
CA SER A 49 -6.82 -34.59 -9.31
C SER A 49 -7.73 -35.36 -10.26
N GLN A 50 -8.43 -36.37 -9.71
CA GLN A 50 -9.49 -37.13 -10.37
C GLN A 50 -10.74 -37.19 -9.49
N GLU A 51 -11.89 -37.46 -10.09
CA GLU A 51 -13.15 -37.62 -9.36
C GLU A 51 -13.10 -38.87 -8.47
N ALA A 52 -13.69 -38.75 -7.28
CA ALA A 52 -13.86 -39.81 -6.30
C ALA A 52 -15.31 -39.88 -5.83
N ALA A 53 -15.65 -40.91 -5.06
CA ALA A 53 -17.00 -41.09 -4.52
C ALA A 53 -17.47 -39.89 -3.68
N ASP A 54 -18.79 -39.73 -3.56
CA ASP A 54 -19.45 -38.70 -2.74
C ASP A 54 -19.02 -37.26 -3.09
N ASN A 55 -18.92 -36.97 -4.40
CA ASN A 55 -18.50 -35.67 -4.94
C ASN A 55 -17.16 -35.19 -4.38
N LYS A 56 -16.22 -36.11 -4.12
CA LYS A 56 -14.86 -35.79 -3.69
C LYS A 56 -13.89 -35.85 -4.87
N ILE A 57 -12.67 -35.44 -4.59
CA ILE A 57 -11.52 -35.70 -5.48
C ILE A 57 -10.50 -36.58 -4.76
N ALA A 58 -9.67 -37.24 -5.56
CA ALA A 58 -8.48 -37.97 -5.14
C ALA A 58 -7.29 -37.53 -6.00
N LEU A 59 -6.07 -37.83 -5.55
CA LEU A 59 -4.90 -37.66 -6.41
C LEU A 59 -4.96 -38.68 -7.56
N LYS A 60 -4.53 -38.30 -8.77
CA LYS A 60 -4.45 -39.25 -9.90
C LYS A 60 -3.52 -40.41 -9.56
N ASP A 61 -3.92 -41.62 -9.92
CA ASP A 61 -3.17 -42.83 -9.54
C ASP A 61 -1.77 -42.88 -10.16
N GLU A 62 -1.60 -42.38 -11.40
CA GLU A 62 -0.28 -42.21 -12.02
C GLU A 62 0.66 -41.33 -11.19
N LEU A 63 0.15 -40.24 -10.61
CA LEU A 63 0.94 -39.36 -9.75
C LEU A 63 1.28 -40.03 -8.42
N LYS A 64 0.39 -40.86 -7.88
CA LYS A 64 0.70 -41.65 -6.67
C LYS A 64 1.87 -42.58 -6.91
N GLU A 65 1.89 -43.29 -8.03
CA GLU A 65 3.01 -44.17 -8.40
C GLU A 65 4.32 -43.38 -8.58
N GLN A 66 4.28 -42.25 -9.28
CA GLN A 66 5.46 -41.40 -9.45
C GLN A 66 5.98 -40.84 -8.11
N ILE A 67 5.10 -40.48 -7.18
CA ILE A 67 5.50 -40.04 -5.83
C ILE A 67 6.14 -41.20 -5.04
N LYS A 68 5.60 -42.42 -5.15
CA LYS A 68 6.21 -43.61 -4.53
C LYS A 68 7.62 -43.86 -5.07
N GLU A 69 7.77 -43.78 -6.40
CA GLU A 69 9.08 -43.92 -7.04
C GLU A 69 10.05 -42.83 -6.57
N TYR A 70 9.58 -41.58 -6.47
CA TYR A 70 10.39 -40.46 -5.99
C TYR A 70 10.93 -40.67 -4.56
N PHE A 71 10.16 -41.35 -3.70
CA PHE A 71 10.47 -41.66 -2.30
C PHE A 71 10.82 -43.13 -2.05
N SER A 72 11.26 -43.87 -3.06
CA SER A 72 11.45 -45.33 -2.93
C SER A 72 12.45 -45.70 -1.83
N ALA A 73 13.53 -44.93 -1.69
CA ALA A 73 14.54 -45.15 -0.66
C ALA A 73 14.00 -44.85 0.76
N GLU A 74 13.24 -43.77 0.91
CA GLU A 74 12.63 -43.40 2.19
C GLU A 74 11.54 -44.39 2.61
N LEU A 75 10.77 -44.92 1.65
CA LEU A 75 9.76 -45.95 1.91
C LEU A 75 10.41 -47.24 2.46
N GLU A 76 11.55 -47.67 1.90
CA GLU A 76 12.31 -48.83 2.38
C GLU A 76 12.83 -48.67 3.82
N GLU A 77 13.01 -47.43 4.31
CA GLU A 77 13.40 -47.14 5.69
C GLU A 77 12.23 -47.16 6.68
N THR A 78 10.99 -47.43 6.23
CA THR A 78 9.76 -47.41 7.05
C THR A 78 8.89 -48.65 6.88
N ASP A 79 7.98 -48.88 7.84
CA ASP A 79 6.95 -49.93 7.76
C ASP A 79 5.66 -49.46 7.05
N LEU A 80 5.74 -48.38 6.26
CA LEU A 80 4.59 -47.75 5.65
C LEU A 80 4.13 -48.55 4.41
N ASP A 81 3.04 -49.30 4.55
CA ASP A 81 2.47 -50.04 3.44
C ASP A 81 1.83 -49.13 2.37
N GLU A 82 1.66 -49.69 1.17
CA GLU A 82 1.16 -48.98 0.00
C GLU A 82 -0.22 -48.34 0.23
N ASN A 83 -1.12 -49.03 0.93
CA ASN A 83 -2.46 -48.54 1.19
C ASN A 83 -2.42 -47.33 2.14
N LYS A 84 -1.59 -47.38 3.18
CA LYS A 84 -1.38 -46.24 4.08
C LYS A 84 -0.76 -45.05 3.36
N PHE A 85 0.25 -45.28 2.51
CA PHE A 85 0.86 -44.20 1.73
C PHE A 85 -0.14 -43.52 0.80
N ASN A 86 -0.89 -44.32 0.02
CA ASN A 86 -1.95 -43.79 -0.85
C ASN A 86 -3.01 -43.00 -0.05
N ASN A 87 -3.39 -43.49 1.13
CA ASN A 87 -4.29 -42.76 2.02
C ASN A 87 -3.69 -41.43 2.49
N ILE A 88 -2.40 -41.37 2.84
CA ILE A 88 -1.74 -40.11 3.20
C ILE A 88 -1.84 -39.09 2.05
N LEU A 89 -1.64 -39.53 0.81
CA LEU A 89 -1.76 -38.67 -0.37
C LEU A 89 -3.20 -38.18 -0.59
N ASP A 90 -4.19 -39.08 -0.51
CA ASP A 90 -5.60 -38.75 -0.72
C ASP A 90 -6.23 -37.95 0.44
N TYR A 91 -5.64 -38.00 1.64
CA TYR A 91 -6.05 -37.20 2.79
C TYR A 91 -5.19 -35.94 2.99
N ASN A 92 -4.26 -35.66 2.09
CA ASN A 92 -3.52 -34.42 2.10
C ASN A 92 -4.46 -33.22 1.87
N ASN A 93 -4.16 -32.08 2.49
CA ASN A 93 -4.97 -30.88 2.36
C ASN A 93 -5.03 -30.32 0.94
N LEU A 94 -4.08 -30.66 0.07
CA LEU A 94 -4.16 -30.36 -1.36
C LEU A 94 -5.43 -30.97 -2.00
N VAL A 95 -5.88 -32.12 -1.51
CA VAL A 95 -7.05 -32.86 -2.00
C VAL A 95 -8.30 -32.50 -1.19
N ARG A 96 -8.15 -32.34 0.13
CA ARG A 96 -9.28 -32.23 1.08
C ARG A 96 -9.71 -30.80 1.41
N SER A 97 -8.84 -29.81 1.30
CA SER A 97 -9.19 -28.41 1.60
C SER A 97 -10.10 -27.80 0.55
N GLN A 98 -10.87 -26.81 0.95
CA GLN A 98 -11.55 -25.90 0.02
C GLN A 98 -10.50 -25.08 -0.74
N ILE A 99 -10.79 -24.72 -1.99
CA ILE A 99 -9.86 -23.95 -2.82
C ILE A 99 -9.45 -22.62 -2.15
N GLU A 100 -10.36 -21.93 -1.47
CA GLU A 100 -10.06 -20.65 -0.81
C GLU A 100 -9.00 -20.78 0.28
N HIS A 101 -8.95 -21.93 0.98
CA HIS A 101 -7.91 -22.19 1.97
C HIS A 101 -6.54 -22.41 1.30
N LEU A 102 -6.54 -23.07 0.15
CA LEU A 102 -5.34 -23.32 -0.65
C LEU A 102 -4.82 -22.03 -1.28
N ILE A 103 -5.69 -21.17 -1.80
CA ILE A 103 -5.33 -19.84 -2.33
C ILE A 103 -4.63 -19.02 -1.24
N VAL A 104 -5.20 -18.93 -0.02
CA VAL A 104 -4.57 -18.17 1.07
C VAL A 104 -3.17 -18.69 1.41
N GLY A 105 -2.97 -20.01 1.47
CA GLY A 105 -1.64 -20.58 1.73
C GLY A 105 -0.68 -20.43 0.55
N LEU A 106 -1.03 -21.01 -0.59
CA LEU A 106 -0.13 -21.22 -1.71
C LEU A 106 0.10 -19.96 -2.56
N GLU A 107 -0.91 -19.10 -2.69
CA GLU A 107 -0.84 -17.88 -3.50
C GLU A 107 -0.47 -16.65 -2.68
N LEU A 108 -1.08 -16.46 -1.51
CA LEU A 108 -0.85 -15.24 -0.72
C LEU A 108 0.37 -15.34 0.17
N ILE A 109 0.51 -16.46 0.91
CA ILE A 109 1.59 -16.62 1.88
C ILE A 109 2.90 -16.97 1.19
N TRP A 110 2.96 -18.09 0.46
CA TRP A 110 4.22 -18.57 -0.11
C TRP A 110 4.42 -18.20 -1.58
N LYS A 111 3.36 -17.76 -2.27
CA LYS A 111 3.39 -17.39 -3.70
C LYS A 111 3.99 -18.49 -4.60
N ILE A 112 3.91 -19.76 -4.21
CA ILE A 112 4.55 -20.90 -4.89
C ILE A 112 3.72 -21.46 -6.04
N VAL A 113 2.39 -21.37 -5.94
CA VAL A 113 1.45 -21.95 -6.89
C VAL A 113 0.20 -21.10 -6.96
N ILE A 114 -0.28 -20.83 -8.19
CA ILE A 114 -1.65 -20.39 -8.46
C ILE A 114 -2.53 -21.64 -8.60
N ILE A 115 -3.64 -21.71 -7.87
CA ILE A 115 -4.55 -22.85 -7.87
C ILE A 115 -5.94 -22.43 -8.35
N ASP A 116 -6.43 -23.12 -9.38
CA ASP A 116 -7.75 -22.88 -9.96
C ASP A 116 -8.54 -24.18 -10.08
N PHE A 117 -9.85 -24.08 -10.28
CA PHE A 117 -10.64 -25.21 -10.76
C PHE A 117 -10.27 -25.55 -12.21
N GLU A 118 -10.33 -26.84 -12.55
CA GLU A 118 -10.25 -27.25 -13.97
C GLU A 118 -11.43 -26.73 -14.80
N ASN A 119 -12.57 -26.50 -14.14
CA ASN A 119 -13.76 -25.91 -14.73
C ASN A 119 -13.79 -24.40 -14.47
N ASP A 120 -13.51 -23.63 -15.51
CA ASP A 120 -13.45 -22.15 -15.52
C ASP A 120 -14.77 -21.45 -15.19
N LYS A 121 -15.88 -22.19 -15.12
CA LYS A 121 -17.20 -21.66 -14.73
C LYS A 121 -17.45 -21.65 -13.24
N LEU A 122 -16.62 -22.34 -12.45
CA LEU A 122 -16.75 -22.39 -10.99
C LEU A 122 -16.10 -21.15 -10.37
N ALA A 123 -16.84 -20.46 -9.51
CA ALA A 123 -16.27 -19.40 -8.67
C ALA A 123 -15.51 -20.02 -7.48
N ASP A 124 -14.51 -19.33 -6.94
CA ASP A 124 -13.74 -19.75 -5.74
C ASP A 124 -14.63 -20.16 -4.55
N SER A 125 -15.82 -19.55 -4.45
CA SER A 125 -16.80 -19.83 -3.40
C SER A 125 -17.55 -21.17 -3.57
N ALA A 126 -17.35 -21.90 -4.67
CA ALA A 126 -18.11 -23.10 -5.02
C ALA A 126 -17.99 -24.24 -3.99
N GLU A 127 -16.94 -24.26 -3.16
CA GLU A 127 -16.72 -25.30 -2.15
C GLU A 127 -17.10 -24.85 -0.72
N ARG A 128 -17.62 -23.63 -0.53
CA ARG A 128 -17.88 -23.01 0.80
C ARG A 128 -18.89 -23.77 1.65
N GLU A 129 -19.93 -24.33 1.05
CA GLU A 129 -20.99 -25.03 1.78
C GLU A 129 -20.57 -26.42 2.32
N GLY A 130 -19.30 -26.81 2.09
CA GLY A 130 -18.67 -27.92 2.78
C GLY A 130 -19.27 -29.27 2.41
N GLY A 131 -18.75 -29.91 1.36
CA GLY A 131 -19.20 -31.25 0.98
C GLY A 131 -18.56 -31.66 -0.32
N ASP A 132 -18.80 -30.89 -1.36
CA ASP A 132 -18.25 -31.18 -2.67
C ASP A 132 -16.79 -30.72 -2.78
N ARG A 133 -16.02 -31.45 -3.59
CA ARG A 133 -14.71 -31.04 -4.06
C ARG A 133 -14.66 -31.19 -5.57
N TYR A 134 -14.18 -30.15 -6.22
CA TYR A 134 -14.02 -30.12 -7.67
C TYR A 134 -12.54 -30.28 -8.03
N LYS A 135 -12.30 -30.82 -9.22
CA LYS A 135 -10.94 -30.98 -9.75
C LYS A 135 -10.26 -29.62 -9.90
N LYS A 136 -8.98 -29.59 -9.56
CA LYS A 136 -8.14 -28.39 -9.54
C LYS A 136 -6.87 -28.57 -10.36
N VAL A 137 -6.32 -27.46 -10.82
CA VAL A 137 -5.07 -27.34 -11.56
C VAL A 137 -4.08 -26.48 -10.75
N LEU A 138 -2.82 -26.88 -10.75
CA LEU A 138 -1.71 -26.13 -10.16
C LEU A 138 -0.93 -25.43 -11.27
N ARG A 139 -0.67 -24.13 -11.10
CA ARG A 139 0.25 -23.36 -11.96
C ARG A 139 1.40 -22.84 -11.11
N PHE A 140 2.57 -23.44 -11.28
CA PHE A 140 3.74 -23.15 -10.47
C PHE A 140 4.33 -21.79 -10.84
N THR A 141 4.77 -21.04 -9.83
CA THR A 141 5.45 -19.74 -10.02
C THR A 141 6.96 -19.92 -9.98
N LYS A 142 7.71 -18.87 -10.37
CA LYS A 142 9.18 -18.87 -10.26
C LYS A 142 9.74 -19.06 -8.85
N VAL A 143 8.89 -18.98 -7.81
CA VAL A 143 9.30 -19.16 -6.42
C VAL A 143 9.68 -20.62 -6.15
N ILE A 144 9.04 -21.58 -6.85
CA ILE A 144 9.38 -22.99 -6.67
C ILE A 144 10.81 -23.30 -7.11
N ASP A 145 11.31 -22.62 -8.16
CA ASP A 145 12.70 -22.73 -8.60
C ASP A 145 13.67 -22.27 -7.49
N GLN A 146 13.31 -21.24 -6.71
CA GLN A 146 14.12 -20.77 -5.58
C GLN A 146 14.22 -21.81 -4.46
N LEU A 147 13.13 -22.57 -4.23
CA LEU A 147 13.13 -23.69 -3.29
C LEU A 147 13.94 -24.87 -3.82
N ASP A 148 13.83 -25.19 -5.11
CA ASP A 148 14.61 -26.24 -5.75
C ASP A 148 16.12 -25.94 -5.70
N LEU A 149 16.53 -24.67 -5.86
CA LEU A 149 17.94 -24.27 -5.67
C LEU A 149 18.48 -24.64 -4.29
N LEU A 150 17.65 -24.63 -3.24
CA LEU A 150 18.05 -25.08 -1.90
C LEU A 150 18.07 -26.62 -1.82
N ILE A 151 17.01 -27.26 -2.30
CA ILE A 151 16.78 -28.70 -2.12
C ILE A 151 17.75 -29.52 -2.97
N SER A 152 17.97 -29.13 -4.23
CA SER A 152 18.83 -29.84 -5.18
C SER A 152 20.30 -29.92 -4.77
N LEU A 153 20.80 -28.99 -3.94
CA LEU A 153 22.18 -29.01 -3.42
C LEU A 153 22.48 -30.26 -2.58
N LYS A 154 21.47 -30.77 -1.87
CA LYS A 154 21.54 -31.94 -0.98
C LYS A 154 20.25 -32.74 -1.04
N GLU A 155 19.89 -33.13 -2.26
CA GLU A 155 18.57 -33.69 -2.58
C GLU A 155 18.18 -34.85 -1.66
N GLN A 156 19.08 -35.81 -1.42
CA GLN A 156 18.79 -36.98 -0.57
C GLN A 156 18.47 -36.59 0.88
N ASP A 157 19.20 -35.62 1.45
CA ASP A 157 18.95 -35.17 2.82
C ASP A 157 17.61 -34.43 2.92
N PHE A 158 17.30 -33.59 1.94
CA PHE A 158 16.01 -32.88 1.87
C PHE A 158 14.84 -33.81 1.53
N LYS A 159 15.05 -34.88 0.74
CA LYS A 159 14.03 -35.90 0.48
C LYS A 159 13.57 -36.56 1.77
N LYS A 160 14.48 -36.90 2.69
CA LYS A 160 14.11 -37.41 4.03
C LYS A 160 13.25 -36.42 4.81
N VAL A 161 13.60 -35.13 4.79
CA VAL A 161 12.80 -34.07 5.43
C VAL A 161 11.40 -33.99 4.80
N LEU A 162 11.32 -33.93 3.47
CA LEU A 162 10.07 -33.83 2.72
C LEU A 162 9.19 -35.07 2.95
N PHE A 163 9.79 -36.26 2.97
CA PHE A 163 9.09 -37.51 3.27
C PHE A 163 8.52 -37.48 4.68
N THR A 164 9.34 -37.18 5.69
CA THR A 164 8.87 -37.04 7.08
C THR A 164 7.79 -35.97 7.22
N TRP A 165 7.89 -34.86 6.49
CA TRP A 165 6.84 -33.85 6.45
C TRP A 165 5.55 -34.36 5.83
N LEU A 166 5.63 -35.17 4.78
CA LEU A 166 4.48 -35.72 4.06
C LEU A 166 3.76 -36.80 4.86
N THR A 167 4.51 -37.72 5.46
CA THR A 167 3.99 -38.96 6.05
C THR A 167 3.90 -38.93 7.57
N GLU A 168 4.56 -37.97 8.23
CA GLU A 168 4.77 -37.94 9.68
C GLU A 168 5.63 -39.12 10.22
N GLU A 169 6.20 -39.94 9.33
CA GLU A 169 7.13 -41.01 9.68
C GLU A 169 8.50 -40.45 10.11
N LYS A 170 9.06 -41.02 11.18
CA LYS A 170 10.30 -40.53 11.79
C LYS A 170 11.52 -41.13 11.12
N LEU A 171 12.02 -40.47 10.08
CA LEU A 171 13.33 -40.78 9.50
C LEU A 171 14.46 -40.04 10.23
N GLN A 172 15.65 -40.63 10.22
CA GLN A 172 16.84 -39.97 10.74
C GLN A 172 17.48 -39.10 9.65
N TYR A 173 17.56 -37.79 9.91
CA TYR A 173 18.27 -36.81 9.08
C TYR A 173 18.89 -35.72 9.97
N ASP A 174 19.84 -34.95 9.44
CA ASP A 174 20.38 -33.78 10.14
C ASP A 174 19.31 -32.67 10.20
N ALA A 175 18.89 -32.31 11.41
CA ALA A 175 17.89 -31.28 11.68
C ALA A 175 18.24 -29.90 11.06
N SER A 176 19.51 -29.66 10.69
CA SER A 176 19.92 -28.46 9.98
C SER A 176 19.24 -28.30 8.61
N PHE A 177 18.90 -29.40 7.92
CA PHE A 177 18.19 -29.37 6.64
C PHE A 177 16.74 -28.92 6.79
N GLU A 178 16.04 -29.47 7.78
CA GLU A 178 14.68 -29.03 8.10
C GLU A 178 14.66 -27.55 8.51
N LYS A 179 15.63 -27.12 9.34
CA LYS A 179 15.77 -25.70 9.71
C LYS A 179 15.97 -24.78 8.49
N LYS A 180 16.78 -25.18 7.50
CA LYS A 180 16.97 -24.41 6.26
C LYS A 180 15.67 -24.31 5.46
N LEU A 181 14.92 -25.40 5.36
CA LEU A 181 13.65 -25.41 4.65
C LEU A 181 12.60 -24.53 5.35
N ILE A 182 12.50 -24.61 6.68
CA ILE A 182 11.65 -23.71 7.49
C ILE A 182 12.05 -22.25 7.28
N LYS A 183 13.36 -21.95 7.29
CA LYS A 183 13.86 -20.59 7.08
C LYS A 183 13.52 -20.06 5.68
N ALA A 184 13.62 -20.91 4.64
CA ALA A 184 13.18 -20.56 3.29
C ALA A 184 11.68 -20.23 3.24
N PHE A 185 10.81 -21.07 3.79
CA PHE A 185 9.37 -20.79 3.84
C PHE A 185 9.02 -19.57 4.70
N THR A 186 9.82 -19.28 5.73
CA THR A 186 9.70 -18.04 6.52
C THR A 186 9.96 -16.83 5.64
N HIS A 187 11.09 -16.80 4.91
CA HIS A 187 11.43 -15.71 3.99
C HIS A 187 10.36 -15.47 2.91
N LEU A 188 9.78 -16.53 2.36
CA LEU A 188 8.71 -16.40 1.36
C LEU A 188 7.43 -15.76 1.93
N SER A 189 7.18 -15.92 3.24
CA SER A 189 5.97 -15.44 3.90
C SER A 189 6.02 -13.99 4.38
N GLU A 190 7.17 -13.31 4.30
CA GLU A 190 7.37 -11.95 4.86
C GLU A 190 6.53 -10.88 4.17
N GLU A 191 6.20 -11.09 2.90
CA GLU A 191 5.36 -10.20 2.09
C GLU A 191 3.85 -10.36 2.36
N THR A 192 3.47 -11.25 3.27
CA THR A 192 2.06 -11.50 3.56
C THR A 192 1.51 -10.41 4.47
N VAL A 193 0.40 -9.81 4.05
CA VAL A 193 -0.41 -8.94 4.91
C VAL A 193 -1.33 -9.79 5.78
N TYR A 194 -1.28 -9.57 7.08
CA TYR A 194 -2.17 -10.15 8.08
C TYR A 194 -3.10 -9.08 8.64
N ARG A 195 -4.25 -9.50 9.21
CA ARG A 195 -5.20 -8.63 9.91
C ARG A 195 -5.59 -9.29 11.22
N VAL A 196 -5.33 -8.63 12.34
CA VAL A 196 -5.84 -9.02 13.68
C VAL A 196 -6.93 -8.05 14.09
N GLN A 197 -8.08 -8.57 14.47
CA GLN A 197 -9.22 -7.76 14.89
C GLN A 197 -9.19 -7.63 16.42
N ILE A 198 -9.02 -6.40 16.92
CA ILE A 198 -8.92 -6.12 18.35
C ILE A 198 -10.31 -6.14 18.97
N ASN A 199 -11.30 -5.48 18.36
CA ASN A 199 -12.69 -5.49 18.80
C ASN A 199 -13.62 -5.37 17.56
N ASP A 200 -14.93 -5.12 17.76
CA ASP A 200 -15.88 -5.05 16.64
C ASP A 200 -15.55 -3.92 15.64
N ASP A 201 -14.89 -2.86 16.08
CA ASP A 201 -14.62 -1.65 15.30
C ASP A 201 -13.12 -1.46 14.93
N ASP A 202 -12.20 -2.09 15.68
CA ASP A 202 -10.75 -1.92 15.52
C ASP A 202 -10.05 -3.17 14.97
N ASP A 203 -9.17 -2.97 13.99
CA ASP A 203 -8.23 -3.99 13.53
C ASP A 203 -6.84 -3.42 13.25
N ILE A 204 -5.83 -4.29 13.34
CA ILE A 204 -4.46 -3.99 12.92
C ILE A 204 -4.14 -4.85 11.72
N LYS A 205 -3.71 -4.21 10.63
CA LYS A 205 -3.09 -4.88 9.48
C LYS A 205 -1.57 -4.78 9.60
N PHE A 206 -0.87 -5.89 9.40
CA PHE A 206 0.56 -5.97 9.68
C PHE A 206 1.27 -7.03 8.84
N PHE A 207 2.59 -6.87 8.67
CA PHE A 207 3.51 -7.91 8.22
C PHE A 207 4.13 -8.63 9.40
N GLN A 208 4.72 -9.82 9.19
CA GLN A 208 5.45 -10.52 10.27
C GLN A 208 6.56 -9.67 10.91
N SER A 209 7.17 -8.74 10.17
CA SER A 209 8.12 -7.76 10.72
C SER A 209 7.54 -6.92 11.86
N GLY A 210 6.22 -6.64 11.86
CA GLY A 210 5.54 -5.97 12.96
C GLY A 210 5.57 -6.77 14.27
N ILE A 211 5.47 -8.10 14.19
CA ILE A 211 5.66 -8.99 15.37
C ILE A 211 7.11 -8.91 15.84
N TYR A 212 8.07 -8.97 14.90
CA TYR A 212 9.49 -8.94 15.23
C TYR A 212 9.88 -7.65 15.94
N THR A 213 9.40 -6.50 15.45
CA THR A 213 9.66 -5.19 16.04
C THR A 213 9.21 -5.13 17.50
N GLN A 214 8.02 -5.64 17.83
CA GLN A 214 7.54 -5.67 19.22
C GLN A 214 8.45 -6.53 20.11
N LEU A 215 8.82 -7.72 19.66
CA LEU A 215 9.72 -8.63 20.40
C LEU A 215 11.13 -8.04 20.58
N ILE A 216 11.66 -7.35 19.57
CA ILE A 216 12.96 -6.67 19.63
C ILE A 216 12.94 -5.50 20.62
N ASN A 217 11.82 -4.79 20.72
CA ASN A 217 11.64 -3.62 21.59
C ASN A 217 11.44 -3.98 23.07
N GLY A 218 11.46 -5.27 23.42
CA GLY A 218 11.43 -5.75 24.81
C GLY A 218 10.14 -6.44 25.22
N GLU A 219 9.15 -6.55 24.34
CA GLU A 219 7.96 -7.35 24.60
C GLU A 219 8.32 -8.84 24.61
N THR A 220 7.80 -9.58 25.59
CA THR A 220 8.06 -11.02 25.71
C THR A 220 7.18 -11.86 24.79
N ASN A 221 6.00 -11.33 24.44
CA ASN A 221 4.95 -12.00 23.68
C ASN A 221 4.12 -10.97 22.91
N VAL A 222 3.59 -11.36 21.75
CA VAL A 222 2.79 -10.48 20.87
C VAL A 222 1.48 -11.16 20.55
N ASN A 223 0.34 -10.53 20.84
CA ASN A 223 -0.97 -11.11 20.56
C ASN A 223 -1.23 -11.23 19.05
N ILE A 224 -1.53 -12.45 18.59
CA ILE A 224 -1.80 -12.76 17.17
C ILE A 224 -3.17 -13.43 16.98
N THR A 225 -4.09 -13.19 17.91
CA THR A 225 -5.45 -13.75 17.90
C THR A 225 -6.50 -12.65 17.94
N GLY A 226 -6.29 -11.57 18.71
CA GLY A 226 -7.30 -10.53 18.94
C GLY A 226 -8.43 -10.99 19.87
N GLU A 227 -9.48 -10.18 20.02
CA GLU A 227 -10.70 -10.56 20.77
C GLU A 227 -11.72 -11.29 19.88
N VAL A 228 -11.56 -11.20 18.56
CA VAL A 228 -12.43 -11.81 17.55
C VAL A 228 -11.73 -12.99 16.86
N GLU A 229 -12.51 -13.99 16.37
CA GLU A 229 -11.97 -15.15 15.67
C GLU A 229 -11.09 -14.74 14.46
N PRO A 230 -9.82 -15.19 14.38
CA PRO A 230 -8.93 -14.89 13.26
C PRO A 230 -9.47 -15.32 11.89
N LYS A 231 -9.28 -14.45 10.90
CA LYS A 231 -9.68 -14.66 9.49
C LYS A 231 -8.47 -14.56 8.55
N GLY A 232 -8.69 -14.97 7.31
CA GLY A 232 -7.76 -14.85 6.19
C GLY A 232 -6.38 -15.46 6.48
N PRO A 233 -5.30 -14.78 6.04
CA PRO A 233 -3.92 -15.20 6.29
C PRO A 233 -3.57 -15.38 7.77
N LEU A 234 -4.16 -14.61 8.70
CA LEU A 234 -3.82 -14.70 10.13
C LEU A 234 -4.17 -16.08 10.70
N ARG A 235 -5.29 -16.65 10.27
CA ARG A 235 -5.69 -18.00 10.68
C ARG A 235 -4.69 -19.07 10.20
N VAL A 236 -4.10 -18.88 9.03
CA VAL A 236 -3.05 -19.77 8.51
C VAL A 236 -1.72 -19.53 9.23
N LEU A 237 -1.35 -18.28 9.53
CA LEU A 237 -0.16 -17.96 10.34
C LEU A 237 -0.18 -18.68 11.68
N ARG A 238 -1.32 -18.71 12.38
CA ARG A 238 -1.47 -19.45 13.64
C ARG A 238 -1.14 -20.94 13.48
N ASN A 239 -1.52 -21.55 12.36
CA ASN A 239 -1.18 -22.95 12.05
C ASN A 239 0.31 -23.12 11.70
N ILE A 240 0.91 -22.18 10.98
CA ILE A 240 2.35 -22.16 10.67
C ILE A 240 3.16 -22.14 11.98
N LEU A 241 2.82 -21.22 12.89
CA LEU A 241 3.51 -21.05 14.16
C LEU A 241 3.29 -22.22 15.12
N SER A 242 2.07 -22.80 15.15
CA SER A 242 1.81 -24.03 15.93
C SER A 242 2.56 -25.27 15.43
N GLN A 243 2.93 -25.30 14.15
CA GLN A 243 3.69 -26.40 13.54
C GLN A 243 5.21 -26.13 13.48
N ASN A 244 5.69 -25.07 14.14
CA ASN A 244 7.08 -24.61 14.11
C ASN A 244 7.60 -24.44 12.67
N LEU A 245 6.77 -23.90 11.77
CA LEU A 245 7.10 -23.62 10.38
C LEU A 245 7.51 -22.15 10.15
N ASN A 246 7.85 -21.45 11.23
CA ASN A 246 8.56 -20.17 11.16
C ASN A 246 9.89 -20.30 11.93
N PHE A 247 10.96 -19.77 11.34
CA PHE A 247 12.30 -19.87 11.92
C PHE A 247 12.50 -18.97 13.14
N TYR A 248 11.96 -17.75 13.11
CA TYR A 248 12.22 -16.70 14.08
C TYR A 248 11.25 -16.67 15.26
N ILE A 249 9.98 -17.00 15.01
CA ILE A 249 8.92 -16.95 16.02
C ILE A 249 8.16 -18.28 16.09
N LYS A 250 7.58 -18.56 17.25
CA LYS A 250 6.69 -19.71 17.49
C LYS A 250 5.45 -19.25 18.25
N ARG A 251 4.43 -20.09 18.25
CA ARG A 251 3.18 -19.79 18.98
C ARG A 251 3.25 -20.30 20.41
N GLN A 252 2.85 -19.46 21.35
CA GLN A 252 2.52 -19.82 22.72
C GLN A 252 1.10 -19.34 22.99
N ASP A 253 0.17 -20.28 23.16
CA ASP A 253 -1.27 -20.01 23.36
C ASP A 253 -1.89 -19.11 22.27
N ASN A 254 -2.15 -17.83 22.57
CA ASN A 254 -2.72 -16.86 21.64
C ASN A 254 -1.69 -15.85 21.11
N GLU A 255 -0.42 -16.04 21.46
CA GLU A 255 0.66 -15.08 21.26
C GLU A 255 1.79 -15.68 20.43
N ALA A 256 2.56 -14.81 19.80
CA ALA A 256 3.84 -15.11 19.17
C ALA A 256 4.99 -14.74 20.11
N ILE A 257 5.95 -15.64 20.23
CA ILE A 257 7.19 -15.45 20.99
C ILE A 257 8.39 -15.81 20.11
N VAL A 258 9.58 -15.36 20.49
CA VAL A 258 10.83 -15.74 19.82
C VAL A 258 11.03 -17.25 19.92
N ASN A 259 11.48 -17.87 18.83
CA ASN A 259 11.74 -19.30 18.77
C ASN A 259 13.00 -19.67 19.58
N ASP A 260 13.07 -20.91 20.08
CA ASP A 260 14.18 -21.34 20.93
C ASP A 260 15.49 -21.35 20.14
N GLY A 261 16.51 -20.67 20.68
CA GLY A 261 17.85 -20.61 20.07
C GLY A 261 18.01 -19.56 18.96
N VAL A 262 17.01 -18.69 18.76
CA VAL A 262 17.15 -17.49 17.91
C VAL A 262 17.76 -16.37 18.75
N ASP A 263 18.82 -15.75 18.23
CA ASP A 263 19.42 -14.56 18.82
C ASP A 263 18.59 -13.31 18.45
N ILE A 264 18.32 -12.45 19.45
CA ILE A 264 17.57 -11.20 19.25
C ILE A 264 18.30 -10.27 18.28
N GLU A 265 19.64 -10.23 18.32
CA GLU A 265 20.40 -9.40 17.38
C GLU A 265 20.31 -9.96 15.95
N GLU A 266 20.31 -11.29 15.76
CA GLU A 266 20.04 -11.88 14.44
C GLU A 266 18.65 -11.48 13.92
N LEU A 267 17.63 -11.57 14.79
CA LEU A 267 16.26 -11.19 14.46
C LEU A 267 16.16 -9.70 14.11
N LYS A 268 16.86 -8.82 14.83
CA LYS A 268 16.91 -7.39 14.55
C LYS A 268 17.51 -7.09 13.18
N GLN A 269 18.70 -7.63 12.90
CA GLN A 269 19.36 -7.46 11.61
C GLN A 269 18.51 -8.01 10.45
N TYR A 270 17.80 -9.11 10.69
CA TYR A 270 16.87 -9.67 9.72
C TYR A 270 15.64 -8.79 9.50
N THR A 271 15.06 -8.23 10.56
CA THR A 271 13.92 -7.32 10.50
C THR A 271 14.27 -6.04 9.72
N GLU A 272 15.47 -5.49 9.92
CA GLU A 272 15.96 -4.36 9.12
C GLU A 272 16.04 -4.69 7.62
N ARG A 273 16.49 -5.90 7.26
CA ARG A 273 16.50 -6.34 5.85
C ARG A 273 15.09 -6.47 5.27
N ILE A 274 14.11 -6.95 6.04
CA ILE A 274 12.71 -7.01 5.61
C ILE A 274 12.17 -5.60 5.38
N ASN A 275 12.41 -4.67 6.31
CA ASN A 275 11.91 -3.29 6.20
C ASN A 275 12.55 -2.52 5.03
N ASN A 276 13.79 -2.85 4.65
CA ASN A 276 14.41 -2.34 3.43
C ASN A 276 13.83 -2.98 2.15
N TYR A 277 13.30 -4.20 2.24
CA TYR A 277 12.77 -4.96 1.11
C TYR A 277 11.31 -4.64 0.80
N LEU A 278 10.44 -4.55 1.81
CA LEU A 278 8.99 -4.36 1.63
C LEU A 278 8.64 -3.15 0.75
N PRO A 279 9.28 -1.97 0.86
CA PRO A 279 9.01 -0.82 -0.02
C PRO A 279 9.33 -1.05 -1.50
N LEU A 280 10.16 -2.07 -1.80
CA LEU A 280 10.53 -2.43 -3.17
C LEU A 280 9.56 -3.42 -3.81
N THR A 281 8.60 -3.92 -3.04
CA THR A 281 7.61 -4.88 -3.53
C THR A 281 6.42 -4.15 -4.16
N ASN A 282 5.78 -4.78 -5.15
CA ASN A 282 4.52 -4.29 -5.72
C ASN A 282 3.31 -4.62 -4.83
N ILE A 283 3.51 -4.86 -3.53
CA ILE A 283 2.41 -5.00 -2.57
C ILE A 283 1.75 -3.63 -2.53
N THR A 284 0.67 -3.50 -3.28
CA THR A 284 -0.09 -2.26 -3.29
C THR A 284 -0.81 -2.21 -1.96
N ILE A 285 -0.35 -1.31 -1.09
CA ILE A 285 -1.01 -0.97 0.18
C ILE A 285 -2.45 -0.47 -0.06
N ASP A 286 -2.88 -0.27 -1.32
CA ASP A 286 -4.28 -0.10 -1.77
C ASP A 286 -5.33 -1.06 -1.15
N VAL A 287 -4.95 -2.21 -0.55
CA VAL A 287 -5.90 -3.15 0.10
C VAL A 287 -5.90 -3.02 1.64
N LEU A 288 -5.09 -2.11 2.20
CA LEU A 288 -5.21 -1.72 3.61
C LEU A 288 -6.35 -0.73 3.85
N ASP A 289 -6.92 -0.08 2.83
CA ASP A 289 -7.97 0.96 2.98
C ASP A 289 -9.12 0.87 1.96
N GLN A 290 -9.62 -0.34 1.68
CA GLN A 290 -10.95 -0.46 1.05
C GLN A 290 -12.04 -0.71 2.11
N ASP A 291 -12.78 0.39 2.34
CA ASP A 291 -14.03 0.60 3.07
C ASP A 291 -13.93 0.92 4.58
N PRO A 292 -14.77 1.84 5.08
CA PRO A 292 -14.41 3.23 5.34
C PRO A 292 -14.61 3.53 6.82
N GLN A 293 -13.61 4.12 7.49
CA GLN A 293 -13.71 5.03 8.64
C GLN A 293 -12.28 5.25 9.08
N ARG A 294 -11.77 6.46 8.84
CA ARG A 294 -10.39 6.83 9.15
C ARG A 294 -10.14 6.81 10.65
N GLU A 295 -8.97 6.28 10.98
CA GLU A 295 -7.98 6.82 11.92
C GLU A 295 -8.49 7.71 13.06
N ASN A 296 -8.45 7.18 14.30
CA ASN A 296 -8.10 8.01 15.46
C ASN A 296 -6.73 7.54 15.97
N SER A 297 -5.67 8.06 15.35
CA SER A 297 -4.40 8.22 16.06
C SER A 297 -4.62 9.28 17.15
N ASP A 298 -3.93 9.14 18.28
CA ASP A 298 -3.84 10.19 19.30
C ASP A 298 -3.16 11.43 18.72
N ILE A 299 -3.89 12.20 17.91
CA ILE A 299 -3.57 13.57 17.59
C ILE A 299 -3.90 14.34 18.86
N GLN A 300 -2.90 14.98 19.47
CA GLN A 300 -3.17 16.02 20.45
C GLN A 300 -4.17 16.97 19.80
N LYS A 301 -5.42 17.00 20.30
CA LYS A 301 -6.42 17.96 19.83
C LYS A 301 -5.81 19.34 19.94
N LEU A 302 -5.37 19.87 18.80
CA LEU A 302 -5.13 21.28 18.62
C LEU A 302 -6.40 22.02 19.00
N ASP A 303 -6.27 23.23 19.50
CA ASP A 303 -7.42 24.11 19.68
C ASP A 303 -8.13 24.20 18.32
N THR A 304 -9.26 23.50 18.23
CA THR A 304 -10.06 23.44 17.01
C THR A 304 -10.65 24.83 16.82
N ILE A 305 -10.34 25.43 15.67
CA ILE A 305 -10.90 26.73 15.32
C ILE A 305 -12.40 26.52 15.14
N ASP A 306 -13.22 27.23 15.93
CA ASP A 306 -14.69 27.13 15.91
C ASP A 306 -15.28 27.77 14.63
N LYS A 307 -14.92 27.19 13.48
CA LYS A 307 -15.33 27.57 12.13
C LYS A 307 -15.35 26.32 11.24
N PRO A 308 -16.22 26.29 10.22
CA PRO A 308 -16.21 25.20 9.24
C PRO A 308 -14.88 25.07 8.50
N TYR A 309 -14.45 23.83 8.28
CA TYR A 309 -13.27 23.50 7.46
C TYR A 309 -13.37 24.05 6.05
N ASN A 310 -14.51 23.81 5.39
CA ASN A 310 -14.81 24.35 4.08
C ASN A 310 -15.95 25.37 4.20
N ARG A 311 -15.68 26.65 3.99
CA ARG A 311 -16.65 27.74 4.17
C ARG A 311 -16.73 28.64 2.94
N ILE A 312 -17.94 28.92 2.46
CA ILE A 312 -18.20 29.93 1.43
C ILE A 312 -18.98 31.08 2.06
N ILE A 313 -18.36 32.25 2.07
CA ILE A 313 -19.03 33.51 2.41
C ILE A 313 -19.57 34.13 1.12
N TYR A 314 -20.88 34.32 1.03
CA TYR A 314 -21.52 34.79 -0.18
C TYR A 314 -22.50 35.94 0.07
N GLY A 315 -22.69 36.77 -0.95
CA GLY A 315 -23.53 37.98 -0.84
C GLY A 315 -23.22 38.96 -1.97
N ALA A 316 -23.94 40.09 -1.96
CA ALA A 316 -23.77 41.12 -2.97
C ALA A 316 -22.32 41.69 -2.96
N PRO A 317 -21.83 42.25 -4.09
CA PRO A 317 -20.57 42.98 -4.10
C PRO A 317 -20.57 44.12 -3.08
N GLY A 318 -19.45 44.34 -2.39
CA GLY A 318 -19.30 45.43 -1.42
C GLY A 318 -19.81 45.17 0.01
N THR A 319 -20.36 43.99 0.31
CA THR A 319 -20.91 43.67 1.66
C THR A 319 -19.87 43.27 2.72
N GLY A 320 -18.57 43.44 2.45
CA GLY A 320 -17.52 43.18 3.45
C GLY A 320 -17.07 41.71 3.59
N LYS A 321 -17.45 40.80 2.68
CA LYS A 321 -17.05 39.36 2.71
C LYS A 321 -15.56 39.11 2.92
N SER A 322 -14.71 39.73 2.08
CA SER A 322 -13.25 39.58 2.17
C SER A 322 -12.68 40.21 3.44
N HIS A 323 -13.38 41.18 4.04
CA HIS A 323 -13.00 41.77 5.33
C HIS A 323 -13.34 40.83 6.49
N LEU A 324 -14.50 40.17 6.46
CA LEU A 324 -14.85 39.15 7.45
C LEU A 324 -13.85 37.98 7.42
N LEU A 325 -13.49 37.50 6.23
CA LEU A 325 -12.43 36.49 6.11
C LEU A 325 -11.08 36.97 6.65
N ASN A 326 -10.72 38.24 6.47
CA ASN A 326 -9.48 38.78 7.03
C ASN A 326 -9.49 38.77 8.57
N ILE A 327 -10.62 39.09 9.20
CA ILE A 327 -10.75 39.02 10.66
C ILE A 327 -10.62 37.57 11.12
N ASP A 328 -11.41 36.66 10.54
CA ASP A 328 -11.41 35.26 10.94
C ASP A 328 -10.03 34.58 10.68
N LYS A 329 -9.29 35.05 9.67
CA LYS A 329 -7.94 34.58 9.29
C LYS A 329 -6.87 34.90 10.33
N GLU A 330 -7.06 35.88 11.22
CA GLU A 330 -6.10 36.20 12.30
C GLU A 330 -5.78 34.98 13.17
N GLN A 331 -6.72 34.04 13.31
CA GLN A 331 -6.56 32.79 14.06
C GLN A 331 -5.48 31.85 13.47
N PHE A 332 -5.06 32.06 12.22
CA PHE A 332 -4.05 31.26 11.52
C PHE A 332 -2.68 31.96 11.43
N GLY A 333 -2.56 33.21 11.92
CA GLY A 333 -1.30 33.97 11.83
C GLY A 333 -0.76 34.07 10.40
N GLU A 334 0.47 33.62 10.19
CA GLU A 334 1.16 33.60 8.88
C GLU A 334 0.92 32.30 8.08
N ASN A 335 0.19 31.33 8.65
CA ASN A 335 -0.04 30.01 8.05
C ASN A 335 -1.21 30.01 7.08
N PHE A 336 -1.17 30.91 6.11
CA PHE A 336 -2.20 31.00 5.09
C PHE A 336 -1.65 31.25 3.69
N GLU A 337 -2.40 30.82 2.69
CA GLU A 337 -2.21 31.16 1.28
C GLU A 337 -3.51 31.77 0.76
N ARG A 338 -3.40 32.82 -0.05
CA ARG A 338 -4.57 33.51 -0.62
C ARG A 338 -4.44 33.62 -2.13
N VAL A 339 -5.52 33.27 -2.81
CA VAL A 339 -5.63 33.29 -4.27
C VAL A 339 -6.95 33.94 -4.68
N THR A 340 -6.99 34.52 -5.88
CA THR A 340 -8.22 35.06 -6.47
C THR A 340 -8.49 34.35 -7.79
N PHE A 341 -9.69 33.78 -7.94
CA PHE A 341 -10.10 33.13 -9.18
C PHE A 341 -10.57 34.17 -10.19
N HIS A 342 -10.04 34.05 -11.40
CA HIS A 342 -10.44 34.84 -12.56
C HIS A 342 -10.92 33.89 -13.67
N PRO A 343 -11.60 34.37 -14.73
CA PRO A 343 -12.21 33.51 -15.76
C PRO A 343 -11.31 32.44 -16.37
N ASN A 344 -10.01 32.75 -16.54
CA ASN A 344 -9.03 31.84 -17.11
C ASN A 344 -8.15 31.13 -16.07
N TYR A 345 -8.56 31.10 -14.79
CA TYR A 345 -7.80 30.42 -13.74
C TYR A 345 -7.88 28.91 -13.98
N SER A 346 -6.77 28.21 -13.83
CA SER A 346 -6.64 26.81 -14.26
C SER A 346 -6.08 25.89 -13.18
N TYR A 347 -6.26 24.57 -13.36
CA TYR A 347 -5.65 23.54 -12.52
C TYR A 347 -4.13 23.73 -12.38
N ALA A 348 -3.44 24.05 -13.48
CA ALA A 348 -1.99 24.29 -13.49
C ALA A 348 -1.57 25.47 -12.59
N GLN A 349 -2.43 26.48 -12.41
CA GLN A 349 -2.19 27.60 -11.51
C GLN A 349 -2.61 27.31 -10.07
N PHE A 350 -3.61 26.45 -9.87
CA PHE A 350 -4.15 26.14 -8.54
C PHE A 350 -3.39 25.02 -7.82
N VAL A 351 -3.18 23.91 -8.51
CA VAL A 351 -2.54 22.70 -7.98
C VAL A 351 -1.06 22.65 -8.37
N GLY A 352 -0.76 22.90 -9.65
CA GLY A 352 0.61 22.98 -10.15
C GLY A 352 0.79 22.36 -11.54
N SER A 353 1.95 22.59 -12.14
CA SER A 353 2.33 21.98 -13.41
C SER A 353 3.84 22.02 -13.62
N TYR A 354 4.35 21.18 -14.51
CA TYR A 354 5.68 21.39 -15.07
C TYR A 354 5.73 22.70 -15.85
N LYS A 355 6.79 23.49 -15.62
CA LYS A 355 7.09 24.70 -16.38
C LYS A 355 8.51 24.62 -16.95
N PRO A 356 8.74 25.14 -18.17
CA PRO A 356 10.08 25.28 -18.70
C PRO A 356 10.84 26.33 -17.90
N ILE A 357 12.03 25.98 -17.41
CA ILE A 357 12.94 26.86 -16.68
C ILE A 357 14.25 26.96 -17.47
N PRO A 358 14.74 28.19 -17.74
CA PRO A 358 16.05 28.37 -18.38
C PRO A 358 17.18 28.03 -17.41
N ILE A 359 18.15 27.26 -17.87
CA ILE A 359 19.40 26.93 -17.18
C ILE A 359 20.60 27.20 -18.08
N TYR A 360 21.72 27.61 -17.49
CA TYR A 360 22.93 28.05 -18.20
C TYR A 360 24.10 27.13 -17.84
N LYS A 361 24.94 26.78 -18.82
CA LYS A 361 26.01 25.79 -18.63
C LYS A 361 27.17 26.40 -17.86
N GLU A 362 27.64 25.73 -16.81
CA GLU A 362 28.78 26.23 -16.05
C GLU A 362 30.12 26.12 -16.83
N HIS A 363 30.89 27.21 -16.87
CA HIS A 363 32.21 27.22 -17.48
C HIS A 363 33.24 26.38 -16.68
N GLY A 364 34.03 25.55 -17.37
CA GLY A 364 35.10 24.74 -16.77
C GLY A 364 34.66 23.47 -16.04
N LYS A 365 33.36 23.17 -15.97
CA LYS A 365 32.82 21.91 -15.42
C LYS A 365 31.86 21.30 -16.42
N SER A 366 32.22 20.15 -16.98
CA SER A 366 31.46 19.51 -18.08
C SER A 366 30.02 19.09 -17.73
N GLU A 367 29.61 19.20 -16.46
CA GLU A 367 28.36 18.60 -15.97
C GLU A 367 27.56 19.48 -14.98
N ARG A 368 27.79 20.80 -14.91
CA ARG A 368 27.03 21.69 -14.00
C ARG A 368 26.28 22.79 -14.74
N TYR A 369 25.11 23.19 -14.21
CA TYR A 369 24.23 24.21 -14.76
C TYR A 369 23.73 25.16 -13.66
N SER A 370 23.58 26.46 -13.96
CA SER A 370 23.07 27.49 -13.06
C SER A 370 21.68 28.01 -13.49
N ARG A 371 20.95 28.62 -12.55
CA ARG A 371 19.65 29.28 -12.80
C ARG A 371 19.78 30.74 -13.26
N THR A 372 20.97 31.32 -13.13
CA THR A 372 21.25 32.70 -13.50
C THR A 372 22.26 32.72 -14.65
N PRO A 373 22.10 33.62 -15.64
CA PRO A 373 23.14 33.92 -16.60
C PRO A 373 24.43 34.31 -15.86
N TYR A 374 25.58 34.09 -16.51
CA TYR A 374 26.86 34.57 -16.00
C TYR A 374 26.86 36.10 -15.96
N SER A 375 27.19 36.66 -14.79
CA SER A 375 27.52 38.08 -14.72
C SER A 375 28.93 38.30 -15.28
N VAL A 376 29.22 39.51 -15.77
CA VAL A 376 30.56 39.87 -16.29
C VAL A 376 31.65 39.65 -15.22
N GLU A 377 31.28 39.72 -13.95
CA GLU A 377 32.14 39.56 -12.79
C GLU A 377 32.46 38.09 -12.45
N ASP A 378 31.70 37.12 -12.96
CA ASP A 378 31.92 35.68 -12.68
C ASP A 378 33.00 35.05 -13.59
N VAL A 379 33.51 35.81 -14.57
CA VAL A 379 34.35 35.32 -15.69
C VAL A 379 35.81 35.82 -15.61
N ILE A 380 36.27 36.23 -14.43
CA ILE A 380 37.53 37.01 -14.17
C ILE A 380 38.86 36.40 -14.71
N ASN A 381 38.86 35.20 -15.31
CA ASN A 381 40.09 34.57 -15.84
C ASN A 381 40.05 34.22 -17.34
N ILE A 382 39.10 34.73 -18.13
CA ILE A 382 39.07 34.55 -19.59
C ILE A 382 39.70 35.80 -20.25
N ASN A 383 40.54 35.61 -21.27
CA ASN A 383 41.07 36.73 -22.05
C ASN A 383 39.97 37.34 -22.96
N ASP A 384 40.11 38.61 -23.36
CA ASP A 384 39.05 39.34 -24.08
C ASP A 384 38.62 38.70 -25.41
N GLU A 385 39.52 38.00 -26.12
CA GLU A 385 39.20 37.30 -27.39
C GLU A 385 38.36 36.04 -27.16
N GLU A 386 38.69 35.24 -26.14
CA GLU A 386 37.99 34.01 -25.79
C GLU A 386 36.64 34.29 -25.10
N TYR A 387 36.51 35.46 -24.46
CA TYR A 387 35.25 35.94 -23.87
C TYR A 387 34.18 36.21 -24.94
N GLU A 388 34.50 36.96 -26.00
CA GLU A 388 33.54 37.31 -27.06
C GLU A 388 33.05 36.05 -27.82
N GLU A 389 33.89 35.02 -27.93
CA GLU A 389 33.51 33.75 -28.56
C GLU A 389 32.65 32.86 -27.63
N LEU A 390 32.98 32.80 -26.33
CA LEU A 390 32.29 31.93 -25.37
C LEU A 390 31.03 32.55 -24.75
N TYR A 391 30.93 33.88 -24.66
CA TYR A 391 29.79 34.59 -24.06
C TYR A 391 28.43 34.15 -24.61
N PRO A 392 28.20 34.05 -25.93
CA PRO A 392 26.93 33.55 -26.46
C PRO A 392 26.69 32.07 -26.12
N ILE A 393 27.73 31.24 -25.98
CA ILE A 393 27.61 29.80 -25.70
C ILE A 393 27.32 29.53 -24.22
N ILE A 394 27.96 30.26 -23.30
CA ILE A 394 27.75 30.10 -21.84
C ILE A 394 26.44 30.71 -21.36
N ASN A 395 25.93 31.73 -22.06
CA ASN A 395 24.65 32.38 -21.76
C ASN A 395 23.51 31.93 -22.67
N GLU A 396 23.72 30.91 -23.51
CA GLU A 396 22.61 30.29 -24.24
C GLU A 396 21.76 29.46 -23.26
N PRO A 397 20.47 29.79 -23.06
CA PRO A 397 19.64 29.07 -22.13
C PRO A 397 19.29 27.69 -22.68
N SER A 398 19.68 26.65 -21.96
CA SER A 398 19.09 25.32 -22.10
C SER A 398 17.76 25.27 -21.34
N VAL A 399 16.78 24.53 -21.83
CA VAL A 399 15.47 24.40 -21.18
C VAL A 399 15.45 23.11 -20.37
N THR A 400 15.19 23.22 -19.07
CA THR A 400 14.78 22.09 -18.23
C THR A 400 13.31 22.24 -17.81
N TYR A 401 12.71 21.18 -17.29
CA TYR A 401 11.35 21.20 -16.77
C TYR A 401 11.37 20.99 -15.27
N GLU A 402 10.64 21.83 -14.55
CA GLU A 402 10.48 21.74 -13.10
C GLU A 402 9.01 21.85 -12.72
N TYR A 403 8.59 21.05 -11.75
CA TYR A 403 7.22 21.08 -11.26
C TYR A 403 7.04 22.29 -10.33
N ILE A 404 6.16 23.21 -10.71
CA ILE A 404 5.86 24.40 -9.93
C ILE A 404 4.50 24.21 -9.25
N ALA A 405 4.52 23.97 -7.94
CA ALA A 405 3.32 23.79 -7.13
C ALA A 405 2.49 25.08 -7.00
N GLY A 406 1.18 24.95 -7.20
CA GLY A 406 0.20 26.02 -6.98
C GLY A 406 -0.15 26.21 -5.50
N PRO A 407 -0.92 27.26 -5.15
CA PRO A 407 -1.25 27.61 -3.77
C PRO A 407 -1.93 26.48 -3.01
N PHE A 408 -2.77 25.68 -3.65
CA PHE A 408 -3.43 24.53 -3.02
C PHE A 408 -2.41 23.48 -2.57
N LEU A 409 -1.51 23.05 -3.47
CA LEU A 409 -0.54 22.02 -3.13
C LEU A 409 0.51 22.54 -2.13
N ARG A 410 0.92 23.81 -2.23
CA ARG A 410 1.86 24.42 -1.27
C ARG A 410 1.32 24.45 0.15
N ILE A 411 0.08 24.91 0.35
CA ILE A 411 -0.51 24.97 1.69
C ILE A 411 -0.82 23.56 2.22
N LEU A 412 -1.26 22.65 1.35
CA LEU A 412 -1.46 21.24 1.70
C LEU A 412 -0.15 20.56 2.13
N THR A 413 0.95 20.83 1.42
CA THR A 413 2.29 20.35 1.79
C THR A 413 2.69 20.84 3.18
N LYS A 414 2.42 22.12 3.52
CA LYS A 414 2.71 22.62 4.87
C LYS A 414 1.84 21.93 5.93
N ALA A 415 0.55 21.79 5.68
CA ALA A 415 -0.40 21.16 6.60
C ALA A 415 -0.06 19.69 6.88
N LEU A 416 0.32 18.94 5.85
CA LEU A 416 0.77 17.54 5.96
C LEU A 416 2.13 17.40 6.67
N LYS A 417 2.99 18.42 6.60
CA LYS A 417 4.34 18.37 7.18
C LYS A 417 4.38 18.80 8.65
N TYR A 418 3.49 19.69 9.05
CA TYR A 418 3.49 20.33 10.36
C TYR A 418 2.11 20.23 10.97
N GLU A 419 1.80 19.07 11.53
CA GLU A 419 0.47 18.74 12.05
C GLU A 419 0.05 19.62 13.23
N GLU A 420 1.01 20.17 14.00
CA GLU A 420 0.78 21.01 15.19
C GLU A 420 0.28 22.44 14.91
N GLU A 421 0.09 22.82 13.64
CA GLU A 421 -0.36 24.16 13.28
C GLU A 421 -1.57 24.10 12.35
N ASN A 422 -2.50 25.05 12.50
CA ASN A 422 -3.63 25.20 11.59
C ASN A 422 -3.23 26.04 10.37
N TYR A 423 -3.69 25.61 9.19
CA TYR A 423 -3.40 26.23 7.90
C TYR A 423 -4.69 26.65 7.18
N LEU A 424 -4.63 27.77 6.46
CA LEU A 424 -5.78 28.32 5.75
C LEU A 424 -5.48 28.60 4.27
N LEU A 425 -6.33 28.07 3.39
CA LEU A 425 -6.41 28.49 1.99
C LEU A 425 -7.59 29.44 1.80
N ILE A 426 -7.33 30.68 1.39
CA ILE A 426 -8.36 31.65 1.01
C ILE A 426 -8.51 31.70 -0.50
N ILE A 427 -9.71 31.44 -1.01
CA ILE A 427 -10.08 31.53 -2.43
C ILE A 427 -11.07 32.67 -2.62
N GLU A 428 -10.58 33.81 -3.10
CA GLU A 428 -11.44 34.93 -3.46
C GLU A 428 -12.13 34.67 -4.80
N GLU A 429 -13.40 35.07 -4.87
CA GLU A 429 -14.22 35.03 -6.08
C GLU A 429 -14.33 33.62 -6.69
N ILE A 430 -14.56 32.59 -5.86
CA ILE A 430 -14.50 31.18 -6.25
C ILE A 430 -15.37 30.86 -7.47
N ASN A 431 -16.52 31.52 -7.63
CA ASN A 431 -17.42 31.30 -8.76
C ASN A 431 -17.05 32.06 -10.04
N ARG A 432 -15.88 32.72 -10.14
CA ARG A 432 -15.44 33.40 -11.37
C ARG A 432 -14.65 32.52 -12.33
N SER A 433 -14.38 31.27 -11.96
CA SER A 433 -13.79 30.26 -12.84
C SER A 433 -14.63 28.99 -12.85
N ASN A 434 -14.38 28.09 -13.79
CA ASN A 434 -14.97 26.75 -13.76
C ASN A 434 -14.31 25.94 -12.64
N VAL A 435 -14.92 25.97 -11.45
CA VAL A 435 -14.33 25.42 -10.22
C VAL A 435 -14.05 23.93 -10.33
N ALA A 436 -14.93 23.16 -10.97
CA ALA A 436 -14.70 21.73 -11.20
C ALA A 436 -13.42 21.49 -12.03
N ALA A 437 -13.17 22.30 -13.06
CA ALA A 437 -11.96 22.21 -13.87
C ALA A 437 -10.71 22.72 -13.14
N VAL A 438 -10.85 23.71 -12.25
CA VAL A 438 -9.73 24.26 -11.46
C VAL A 438 -9.28 23.28 -10.37
N PHE A 439 -10.22 22.63 -9.69
CA PHE A 439 -9.91 21.62 -8.67
C PHE A 439 -9.51 20.27 -9.29
N GLY A 440 -10.05 19.91 -10.46
CA GLY A 440 -9.79 18.61 -11.06
C GLY A 440 -10.17 17.48 -10.10
N ASP A 441 -9.27 16.52 -9.90
CA ASP A 441 -9.51 15.40 -8.98
C ASP A 441 -9.53 15.82 -7.50
N MET A 442 -8.91 16.97 -7.15
CA MET A 442 -8.94 17.52 -5.77
C MET A 442 -10.35 17.83 -5.30
N PHE A 443 -11.30 17.93 -6.23
CA PHE A 443 -12.72 18.05 -5.93
C PHE A 443 -13.25 16.92 -5.03
N GLN A 444 -12.69 15.71 -5.16
CA GLN A 444 -13.18 14.53 -4.45
C GLN A 444 -12.80 14.55 -2.96
N ILE A 445 -11.65 15.15 -2.61
CA ILE A 445 -11.15 15.21 -1.23
C ILE A 445 -11.71 16.41 -0.45
N LEU A 446 -12.68 17.15 -1.00
CA LEU A 446 -13.33 18.25 -0.30
C LEU A 446 -14.42 17.80 0.68
N ASP A 447 -14.99 16.60 0.53
CA ASP A 447 -15.92 16.05 1.54
C ASP A 447 -15.16 15.89 2.86
N ARG A 448 -15.70 16.38 3.99
CA ARG A 448 -15.07 16.32 5.31
C ARG A 448 -15.81 15.35 6.23
N ASP A 449 -15.06 14.58 7.01
CA ASP A 449 -15.61 13.76 8.10
C ASP A 449 -15.77 14.57 9.39
N ASP A 450 -16.28 13.90 10.44
CA ASP A 450 -16.54 14.51 11.74
C ASP A 450 -15.25 14.95 12.47
N ASP A 451 -14.10 14.39 12.09
CA ASP A 451 -12.78 14.70 12.65
C ASP A 451 -12.02 15.75 11.81
N GLY A 452 -12.62 16.26 10.72
CA GLY A 452 -12.09 17.31 9.87
C GLY A 452 -11.18 16.87 8.73
N PHE A 453 -10.90 15.57 8.64
CA PHE A 453 -10.16 14.99 7.51
C PHE A 453 -11.06 14.90 6.28
N SER A 454 -10.47 14.68 5.11
CA SER A 454 -11.30 14.40 3.93
C SER A 454 -11.95 13.02 4.01
N ASP A 455 -13.25 12.89 3.74
CA ASP A 455 -13.98 11.61 3.82
C ASP A 455 -13.45 10.56 2.81
N TYR A 456 -12.87 11.04 1.69
CA TYR A 456 -12.21 10.23 0.68
C TYR A 456 -10.78 10.69 0.45
N SER A 457 -9.92 9.78 0.01
CA SER A 457 -8.59 10.09 -0.55
C SER A 457 -8.59 9.82 -2.06
N ILE A 458 -7.61 10.37 -2.76
CA ILE A 458 -7.39 10.13 -4.20
C ILE A 458 -5.95 9.69 -4.45
N SER A 459 -5.71 8.96 -5.53
CA SER A 459 -4.35 8.67 -5.98
C SER A 459 -3.57 9.97 -6.23
N ILE A 460 -2.27 9.95 -5.95
CA ILE A 460 -1.39 11.10 -6.18
C ILE A 460 -0.80 10.99 -7.60
N PRO A 461 -1.10 11.93 -8.51
CA PRO A 461 -0.35 12.06 -9.76
C PRO A 461 1.16 12.10 -9.52
N TYR A 462 1.91 11.36 -10.32
CA TYR A 462 3.37 11.16 -10.18
C TYR A 462 4.16 12.47 -9.97
N GLU A 463 3.76 13.54 -10.66
CA GLU A 463 4.43 14.84 -10.56
C GLU A 463 4.25 15.49 -9.19
N MET A 464 3.06 15.33 -8.59
CA MET A 464 2.78 15.80 -7.24
C MET A 464 3.46 14.92 -6.20
N GLU A 465 3.48 13.60 -6.41
CA GLU A 465 4.19 12.67 -5.53
C GLU A 465 5.69 13.04 -5.43
N MET A 466 6.33 13.31 -6.57
CA MET A 466 7.71 13.77 -6.61
C MET A 466 7.89 15.08 -5.84
N TYR A 467 7.00 16.05 -6.02
CA TYR A 467 7.04 17.31 -5.28
C TYR A 467 6.88 17.11 -3.76
N LEU A 468 5.93 16.28 -3.33
CA LEU A 468 5.69 15.98 -1.92
C LEU A 468 6.91 15.28 -1.29
N ARG A 469 7.45 14.24 -1.93
CA ARG A 469 8.66 13.53 -1.48
C ARG A 469 9.86 14.47 -1.36
N MET A 470 10.07 15.37 -2.33
CA MET A 470 11.13 16.38 -2.26
C MET A 470 10.98 17.35 -1.09
N ASN A 471 9.75 17.56 -0.59
CA ASN A 471 9.46 18.38 0.58
C ASN A 471 9.44 17.58 1.90
N GLY A 472 9.79 16.29 1.86
CA GLY A 472 9.86 15.40 3.01
C GLY A 472 8.51 14.81 3.42
N ILE A 473 7.57 14.73 2.49
CA ILE A 473 6.23 14.16 2.71
C ILE A 473 6.13 12.85 1.94
N ASP A 474 5.89 11.76 2.66
CA ASP A 474 5.71 10.43 2.10
C ASP A 474 4.31 9.94 2.47
N ILE A 475 3.37 10.09 1.53
CA ILE A 475 1.96 9.73 1.68
C ILE A 475 1.51 8.94 0.46
N ASP A 476 0.69 7.91 0.67
CA ASP A 476 0.26 6.98 -0.39
C ASP A 476 -0.92 7.53 -1.22
N HIS A 477 -1.78 8.32 -0.58
CA HIS A 477 -2.92 8.98 -1.20
C HIS A 477 -3.00 10.43 -0.77
N LEU A 478 -3.54 11.28 -1.64
CA LEU A 478 -3.77 12.67 -1.32
C LEU A 478 -5.08 12.78 -0.55
N TYR A 479 -5.04 13.47 0.57
CA TYR A 479 -6.20 13.79 1.40
C TYR A 479 -6.04 15.20 1.96
N LEU A 480 -7.11 15.76 2.51
CA LEU A 480 -7.02 17.00 3.27
C LEU A 480 -6.90 16.66 4.76
N PRO A 481 -5.84 17.10 5.45
CA PRO A 481 -5.72 16.88 6.89
C PRO A 481 -6.70 17.77 7.68
N ASN A 482 -6.97 17.41 8.93
CA ASN A 482 -7.87 18.13 9.84
C ASN A 482 -7.32 19.46 10.37
N ASN A 483 -6.08 19.80 10.04
CA ASN A 483 -5.48 21.10 10.32
C ASN A 483 -5.52 22.04 9.09
N LEU A 484 -6.14 21.65 7.97
CA LEU A 484 -6.25 22.48 6.76
C LEU A 484 -7.68 22.95 6.50
N TYR A 485 -7.87 24.27 6.54
CA TYR A 485 -9.12 24.97 6.27
C TYR A 485 -9.09 25.59 4.87
N ILE A 486 -10.23 25.59 4.19
CA ILE A 486 -10.42 26.22 2.89
C ILE A 486 -11.62 27.15 2.96
N TRP A 487 -11.36 28.45 2.90
CA TRP A 487 -12.39 29.47 2.94
C TRP A 487 -12.46 30.22 1.62
N ALA A 488 -13.66 30.59 1.21
CA ALA A 488 -13.88 31.22 -0.07
C ALA A 488 -14.90 32.35 -0.01
N THR A 489 -14.76 33.31 -0.94
CA THR A 489 -15.78 34.32 -1.18
C THR A 489 -16.51 34.05 -2.49
N MET A 490 -17.81 34.32 -2.52
CA MET A 490 -18.64 34.16 -3.72
C MET A 490 -19.55 35.38 -3.91
N ASN A 491 -19.58 35.94 -5.12
CA ASN A 491 -20.55 36.99 -5.46
C ASN A 491 -21.81 36.35 -6.04
N SER A 492 -22.97 36.67 -5.47
CA SER A 492 -24.26 36.08 -5.89
C SER A 492 -24.90 36.77 -7.10
N ALA A 493 -24.46 37.98 -7.45
CA ALA A 493 -25.15 38.87 -8.41
C ALA A 493 -24.29 39.35 -9.60
N ASP A 494 -23.04 38.91 -9.71
CA ASP A 494 -22.13 39.35 -10.78
C ASP A 494 -22.47 38.68 -12.13
N GLN A 495 -22.40 39.46 -13.23
CA GLN A 495 -22.44 38.90 -14.57
C GLN A 495 -21.10 38.20 -14.89
N GLY A 496 -21.15 36.97 -15.43
CA GLY A 496 -19.95 36.21 -15.81
C GLY A 496 -19.43 35.23 -14.75
N VAL A 497 -20.23 34.90 -13.73
CA VAL A 497 -19.94 33.83 -12.78
C VAL A 497 -20.37 32.46 -13.31
N PHE A 498 -19.61 31.42 -12.98
CA PHE A 498 -19.94 30.03 -13.25
C PHE A 498 -20.85 29.49 -12.13
N PRO A 499 -21.89 28.71 -12.48
CA PRO A 499 -22.71 28.08 -11.47
C PRO A 499 -21.90 27.00 -10.73
N LEU A 500 -21.98 27.00 -9.40
CA LEU A 500 -21.53 25.87 -8.60
C LEU A 500 -22.62 24.78 -8.65
N ASP A 501 -22.25 23.58 -9.08
CA ASP A 501 -23.16 22.44 -9.10
C ASP A 501 -23.52 21.96 -7.68
N THR A 502 -24.53 21.10 -7.57
CA THR A 502 -25.01 20.59 -6.29
C THR A 502 -23.99 19.71 -5.57
N ALA A 503 -23.13 19.00 -6.31
CA ALA A 503 -22.09 18.17 -5.74
C ALA A 503 -20.96 19.03 -5.14
N PHE A 504 -20.62 20.16 -5.76
CA PHE A 504 -19.69 21.13 -5.20
C PHE A 504 -20.29 21.76 -3.95
N LYS A 505 -21.53 22.27 -4.03
CA LYS A 505 -22.18 22.96 -2.90
C LYS A 505 -22.29 22.12 -1.63
N ARG A 506 -22.60 20.82 -1.72
CA ARG A 506 -22.76 19.98 -0.51
C ARG A 506 -21.50 19.84 0.35
N ARG A 507 -20.33 20.26 -0.16
CA ARG A 507 -19.01 20.13 0.50
C ARG A 507 -18.57 21.40 1.23
N TRP A 508 -19.44 22.39 1.31
CA TRP A 508 -19.15 23.70 1.88
C TRP A 508 -20.30 24.16 2.76
N GLU A 509 -19.95 24.79 3.88
CA GLU A 509 -20.90 25.56 4.68
C GLU A 509 -21.08 26.94 4.05
N PHE A 510 -22.33 27.32 3.75
CA PHE A 510 -22.65 28.59 3.09
C PHE A 510 -23.13 29.63 4.09
N GLU A 511 -22.38 30.72 4.21
CA GLU A 511 -22.74 31.84 5.06
C GLU A 511 -23.10 33.08 4.21
N TYR A 512 -24.33 33.54 4.38
CA TYR A 512 -24.83 34.72 3.67
C TYR A 512 -24.50 36.00 4.46
N ILE A 513 -23.93 36.99 3.77
CA ILE A 513 -23.80 38.36 4.29
C ILE A 513 -24.81 39.27 3.61
N ASP A 514 -25.71 39.85 4.40
CA ASP A 514 -26.69 40.80 3.93
C ASP A 514 -26.07 42.18 3.65
N ILE A 515 -26.75 42.96 2.82
CA ILE A 515 -26.34 44.31 2.42
C ILE A 515 -26.28 45.24 3.65
N ASN A 516 -27.20 45.06 4.61
CA ASN A 516 -27.27 45.88 5.83
C ASN A 516 -26.20 45.53 6.87
N SER A 517 -25.62 44.32 6.81
CA SER A 517 -24.57 43.88 7.73
C SER A 517 -23.26 44.66 7.57
N GLY A 518 -23.04 45.27 6.39
CA GLY A 518 -21.92 46.18 6.15
C GLY A 518 -22.11 47.57 6.78
N ASP A 519 -23.35 48.02 6.93
CA ASP A 519 -23.69 49.36 7.41
C ASP A 519 -23.60 49.47 8.95
N GLU A 520 -24.05 48.44 9.71
CA GLU A 520 -23.87 48.40 11.18
C GLU A 520 -22.38 48.43 11.60
N TRP A 521 -21.49 47.98 10.73
CA TRP A 521 -20.04 47.97 10.99
C TRP A 521 -19.35 49.28 10.59
N LEU A 522 -19.81 49.94 9.52
CA LEU A 522 -19.38 51.30 9.17
C LEU A 522 -19.76 52.32 10.26
N ASP A 523 -20.94 52.18 10.87
CA ASP A 523 -21.38 53.04 11.98
C ASP A 523 -20.49 52.88 13.23
N ASN A 524 -20.03 51.66 13.55
CA ASN A 524 -19.13 51.43 14.68
C ASN A 524 -17.72 52.06 14.49
N LYS A 525 -17.27 52.28 13.26
CA LYS A 525 -16.01 52.99 12.97
C LYS A 525 -16.15 54.51 12.95
N LEU A 526 -17.31 55.05 12.57
CA LEU A 526 -17.56 56.49 12.63
C LEU A 526 -17.72 57.01 14.06
N VAL A 527 -18.16 56.16 15.01
CA VAL A 527 -18.26 56.51 16.43
C VAL A 527 -16.89 56.47 17.14
N GLN A 528 -15.90 55.71 16.64
CA GLN A 528 -14.57 55.61 17.27
C GLN A 528 -13.55 56.66 16.77
N ASN A 529 -13.86 57.42 15.72
CA ASN A 529 -13.01 58.52 15.21
C ASN A 529 -13.70 59.90 15.30
N GLY A 530 -14.69 60.05 16.18
CA GLY A 530 -15.37 61.31 16.50
C GLY A 530 -14.91 61.92 17.81
#